data_AF-A0A958Q434-F1
#
_entry.id   AF-A0A958Q434-F1
#
_cell.length_a   1.000
_cell.length_b   1.000
_cell.length_c   1.000
_cell.angle_alpha   90.00
_cell.angle_beta   90.00
_cell.angle_gamma   90.00
#
_symmetry.space_group_name_H-M   'P 1'
#
loop_
_entity.id
_entity.type
_entity.pdbx_description
1 polymer ?
#
loop_
_entity_poly.entity_id
_entity_poly.type
_entity_poly.pdbx_seq_one_letter_code
_entity_poly.pdbx_strand_id
1 'polypeptide(L)'
;MSKENLIAQELKKRRTFAVISHPDAGKTTLTEKLLLYAGMIRTAGMVHARKQDKNTSSDWMQMEQERGISITASAMQFIYK
;
A
#
# COMPACT_ATOMS: atom_id res chain seq x y z
N MET A 1 8.40 34.07 1.41
CA MET A 1 7.09 33.39 1.29
C MET A 1 6.41 33.39 2.65
N SER A 2 5.14 33.81 2.76
CA SER A 2 4.39 33.72 4.01
C SER A 2 4.15 32.25 4.42
N LYS A 3 4.06 31.97 5.72
CA LYS A 3 3.78 30.63 6.26
C LYS A 3 2.52 30.00 5.64
N GLU A 4 1.49 30.82 5.41
CA GLU A 4 0.24 30.42 4.79
C GLU A 4 0.43 29.89 3.36
N ASN A 5 1.32 30.51 2.58
CA ASN A 5 1.64 30.08 1.23
C ASN A 5 2.37 28.73 1.24
N LEU A 6 3.26 28.49 2.21
CA LEU A 6 3.92 27.20 2.38
C LEU A 6 2.93 26.08 2.73
N ILE A 7 1.99 26.34 3.64
CA ILE A 7 0.94 25.39 4.01
C ILE A 7 0.06 25.07 2.80
N ALA A 8 -0.38 26.09 2.05
CA ALA A 8 -1.20 25.89 0.87
C ALA A 8 -0.49 25.07 -0.23
N GLN A 9 0.82 25.24 -0.40
CA GLN A 9 1.61 24.45 -1.35
C GLN A 9 1.69 22.97 -0.94
N GLU A 10 1.90 22.68 0.36
CA GLU A 10 1.97 21.30 0.85
C GLU A 10 0.63 20.58 0.80
N LEU A 11 -0.47 21.28 1.10
CA LEU A 11 -1.83 20.74 0.96
C LEU A 11 -2.12 20.32 -0.49
N LYS A 12 -1.70 21.12 -1.47
CA LYS A 12 -1.92 20.82 -2.90
C LYS A 12 -1.19 19.56 -3.39
N LYS A 13 -0.10 19.14 -2.73
CA LYS A 13 0.68 17.95 -3.09
C LYS A 13 0.13 16.66 -2.50
N ARG A 14 -0.50 16.71 -1.32
CA ARG A 14 -0.94 15.52 -0.58
C ARG A 14 -2.22 14.94 -1.17
N ARG A 15 -2.31 13.61 -1.25
CA ARG A 15 -3.51 12.86 -1.63
C ARG A 15 -3.71 11.73 -0.62
N THR A 16 -4.83 11.74 0.07
CA THR A 16 -5.23 10.70 1.02
C THR A 16 -6.41 9.95 0.42
N PHE A 17 -6.29 8.64 0.25
CA PHE A 17 -7.33 7.79 -0.33
C PHE A 17 -7.36 6.43 0.36
N ALA A 18 -8.45 5.70 0.15
CA ALA A 18 -8.61 4.33 0.61
C ALA A 18 -8.96 3.42 -0.57
N VAL A 19 -8.52 2.16 -0.51
CA VAL A 19 -8.87 1.11 -1.48
C VAL A 19 -9.93 0.22 -0.83
N ILE A 20 -11.17 0.32 -1.28
CA ILE A 20 -12.29 -0.50 -0.81
C ILE A 20 -12.76 -1.44 -1.92
N SER A 21 -12.97 -2.72 -1.59
CA SER A 21 -13.44 -3.71 -2.57
C SER A 21 -13.97 -4.97 -1.88
N HIS A 22 -14.74 -5.75 -2.64
CA HIS A 22 -15.18 -7.10 -2.26
C HIS A 22 -14.00 -7.99 -1.85
N PRO A 23 -14.15 -8.96 -0.92
CA PRO A 23 -13.14 -9.99 -0.66
C PRO A 23 -12.54 -10.55 -1.97
N ASP A 24 -11.24 -10.78 -1.97
CA ASP A 24 -10.47 -11.34 -3.10
C ASP A 24 -10.45 -10.53 -4.42
N ALA A 25 -11.01 -9.32 -4.45
CA ALA A 25 -10.96 -8.42 -5.62
C ALA A 25 -9.58 -7.83 -5.93
N GLY A 26 -8.52 -8.20 -5.18
CA GLY A 26 -7.15 -7.77 -5.45
C GLY A 26 -6.74 -6.42 -4.85
N LYS A 27 -7.42 -5.95 -3.81
CA LYS A 27 -7.05 -4.72 -3.06
C LYS A 27 -5.58 -4.70 -2.62
N THR A 28 -5.09 -5.80 -2.04
CA THR A 28 -3.69 -5.93 -1.61
C THR A 28 -2.72 -5.89 -2.81
N THR A 29 -3.03 -6.63 -3.88
CA THR A 29 -2.23 -6.62 -5.13
C THR A 29 -2.14 -5.22 -5.75
N LEU A 30 -3.23 -4.45 -5.73
CA LEU A 30 -3.24 -3.06 -6.20
C LEU A 30 -2.32 -2.18 -5.35
N THR A 31 -2.43 -2.31 -4.03
CA THR A 31 -1.59 -1.56 -3.09
C THR A 31 -0.11 -1.84 -3.28
N GLU A 32 0.29 -3.10 -3.46
CA GLU A 32 1.70 -3.45 -3.72
C GLU A 32 2.21 -2.90 -5.05
N LYS A 33 1.37 -2.90 -6.10
CA LYS A 33 1.74 -2.27 -7.38
C LYS A 33 1.91 -0.76 -7.25
N LEU A 34 1.06 -0.08 -6.47
CA LEU A 34 1.21 1.36 -6.21
C LEU A 34 2.54 1.66 -5.51
N LEU A 35 2.92 0.84 -4.52
CA LEU A 35 4.23 0.97 -3.85
C LEU A 35 5.40 0.69 -4.79
N LEU A 36 5.28 -0.31 -5.68
CA LEU A 36 6.29 -0.61 -6.67
C LEU A 36 6.48 0.55 -7.66
N TYR A 37 5.39 1.10 -8.18
CA TYR A 37 5.44 2.25 -9.10
C TYR A 37 5.93 3.53 -8.45
N ALA A 38 5.66 3.70 -7.15
CA ALA A 38 6.26 4.76 -6.35
C ALA A 38 7.76 4.53 -6.03
N GLY A 39 8.32 3.37 -6.39
CA GLY A 39 9.69 2.99 -6.08
C GLY A 39 9.93 2.71 -4.59
N MET A 40 8.88 2.55 -3.79
CA MET A 40 8.96 2.30 -2.34
C MET A 40 9.35 0.85 -2.04
N ILE A 41 9.08 -0.07 -2.96
CA ILE A 41 9.50 -1.47 -2.89
C ILE A 41 10.17 -1.88 -4.20
N ARG A 42 11.13 -2.80 -4.12
CA ARG A 42 11.88 -3.28 -5.30
C ARG A 42 11.14 -4.36 -6.09
N THR A 43 10.15 -5.00 -5.49
CA THR A 43 9.38 -6.11 -6.07
C THR A 43 8.01 -6.15 -5.43
N ALA A 44 6.95 -6.30 -6.23
CA ALA A 44 5.60 -6.56 -5.73
C ALA A 44 5.38 -8.08 -5.62
N GLY A 45 4.90 -8.54 -4.47
CA GLY A 45 4.33 -9.87 -4.27
C GLY A 45 2.92 -9.96 -4.85
N MET A 46 2.58 -11.11 -5.43
CA MET A 46 1.19 -11.43 -5.71
C MET A 46 0.65 -12.23 -4.54
N VAL A 47 -0.49 -11.82 -3.98
CA VAL A 47 -1.19 -12.55 -2.91
C VAL A 47 -1.61 -13.99 -3.33
N HIS A 48 -1.55 -14.30 -4.62
CA HIS A 48 -1.79 -15.65 -5.17
C HIS A 48 -0.52 -16.43 -5.58
N ALA A 49 0.67 -15.89 -5.35
CA ALA A 49 1.91 -16.62 -5.59
C ALA A 49 2.10 -17.67 -4.49
N ARG A 50 1.58 -18.86 -4.76
CA ARG A 50 1.82 -20.11 -4.02
C ARG A 50 3.20 -20.14 -3.34
N LYS A 51 3.19 -20.14 -2.01
CA LYS A 51 4.04 -21.03 -1.19
C LYS A 51 5.57 -20.99 -1.39
N GLN A 52 6.17 -19.91 -1.88
CA GLN A 52 7.64 -19.79 -1.92
C GLN A 52 8.18 -18.42 -1.45
N ASP A 53 8.75 -18.49 -0.25
CA ASP A 53 10.01 -17.89 0.20
C ASP A 53 10.19 -16.38 0.38
N LYS A 54 9.19 -15.53 0.20
CA LYS A 54 9.34 -14.12 0.61
C LYS A 54 8.11 -13.62 1.34
N ASN A 55 8.21 -13.55 2.67
CA ASN A 55 7.26 -12.88 3.54
C ASN A 55 7.00 -11.46 3.02
N THR A 56 5.77 -11.21 2.60
CA THR A 56 5.27 -9.87 2.31
C THR A 56 5.44 -9.03 3.57
N SER A 57 6.17 -7.92 3.49
CA SER A 57 6.49 -7.10 4.67
C SER A 57 5.29 -6.35 5.27
N SER A 58 4.10 -6.50 4.70
CA SER A 58 2.85 -5.85 5.14
C SER A 58 1.95 -6.70 6.02
N ASP A 59 2.23 -8.00 6.17
CA ASP A 59 1.31 -8.96 6.82
C ASP A 59 1.78 -9.16 8.27
N TRP A 60 1.17 -8.41 9.20
CA TRP A 60 1.57 -8.38 10.61
C TRP A 60 0.92 -9.49 11.45
N MET A 61 0.21 -10.44 10.83
CA MET A 61 -0.34 -11.63 11.51
C MET A 61 -0.23 -12.88 10.64
N GLN A 62 0.21 -13.98 11.25
CA GLN A 62 0.33 -15.32 10.63
C GLN A 62 -0.99 -15.77 9.96
N MET A 63 -2.14 -15.36 10.48
CA MET A 63 -3.47 -15.62 9.92
C MET A 63 -3.74 -14.91 8.58
N GLU A 64 -3.21 -13.70 8.39
CA GLU A 64 -3.32 -12.94 7.13
C GLU A 64 -2.50 -13.63 6.04
N GLN A 65 -1.29 -14.09 6.40
CA GLN A 65 -0.39 -14.82 5.52
C GLN A 65 -0.93 -16.20 5.13
N GLU A 66 -1.55 -16.93 6.08
CA GLU A 66 -2.16 -18.25 5.83
C GLU A 66 -3.41 -18.18 4.94
N ARG A 67 -4.15 -17.07 4.98
CA ARG A 67 -5.40 -16.89 4.22
C ARG A 67 -5.27 -16.00 2.99
N GLY A 68 -4.16 -15.31 2.80
CA GLY A 68 -3.97 -14.35 1.70
C GLY A 68 -4.96 -13.18 1.77
N ILE A 69 -5.36 -12.75 2.97
CA ILE A 69 -6.30 -11.64 3.18
C ILE A 69 -5.67 -10.57 4.08
N SER A 70 -5.88 -9.29 3.75
CA SER A 70 -5.63 -8.20 4.72
C SER A 70 -6.82 -8.08 5.68
N ILE A 71 -6.57 -8.29 6.96
CA ILE A 71 -7.51 -8.12 8.08
C ILE A 71 -7.34 -6.73 8.70
N THR A 72 -6.13 -6.16 8.72
CA THR A 72 -5.82 -4.85 9.34
C THR A 72 -5.66 -3.75 8.28
N ALA A 73 -6.31 -2.59 8.48
CA ALA A 73 -6.15 -1.44 7.61
C ALA A 73 -4.78 -0.76 7.84
N SER A 74 -3.76 -1.18 7.08
CA SER A 74 -2.44 -0.53 7.11
C SER A 74 -2.48 0.85 6.45
N ALA A 75 -2.19 1.90 7.21
CA ALA A 75 -2.00 3.25 6.67
C ALA A 75 -0.58 3.39 6.10
N MET A 76 -0.48 3.70 4.81
CA MET A 76 0.80 3.83 4.10
C MET A 76 0.92 5.19 3.42
N GLN A 77 2.11 5.80 3.50
CA GLN A 77 2.46 7.03 2.80
C GLN A 77 3.62 6.77 1.85
N PHE A 78 3.48 7.19 0.59
CA PHE A 78 4.52 7.11 -0.42
C PHE A 78 4.60 8.39 -1.25
N ILE A 79 5.75 8.63 -1.87
CA ILE A 79 5.94 9.74 -2.81
C ILE A 79 5.75 9.17 -4.22
N TYR A 80 4.89 9.80 -5.00
CA TYR A 80 4.67 9.49 -6.41
C TYR A 80 4.85 10.78 -7.22
N LYS A 81 5.59 10.71 -8.32
CA LYS A 81 5.86 11.83 -9.22
C LYS A 81 5.07 11.69 -10.51
#